data_AF-A0A838GF71-F1
#
_entry.id   AF-A0A838GF71-F1
#
_cell.length_a   1.000
_cell.length_b   1.000
_cell.length_c   1.000
_cell.angle_alpha   90.00
_cell.angle_beta   90.00
_cell.angle_gamma   90.00
#
_symmetry.space_group_name_H-M   'P 1'
#
loop_
_entity.id
_entity.type
_entity.pdbx_description
1 polymer ?
#
loop_
_entity_poly.entity_id
_entity_poly.type
_entity_poly.pdbx_seq_one_letter_code
_entity_poly.pdbx_strand_id
1 'polypeptide(L)'
;MSAPTATSPAQPQAHAGGPIVRPPSVPAIVTGTVRHVRRRPVHRAFAYRVYQWLVDLDDLPEMSGLWSALASFRSSDHLGDPARSIRDNLTTYASTEGVDLAGCR
;
A
#
# COMPACT_ATOMS: atom_id res chain seq x y z
N MET A 1 -6.55 33.77 -29.47
CA MET A 1 -6.83 33.49 -28.04
C MET A 1 -7.39 32.07 -27.97
N SER A 2 -6.58 31.08 -27.62
CA SER A 2 -7.00 29.67 -27.58
C SER A 2 -7.42 29.29 -26.15
N ALA A 3 -8.61 28.70 -26.02
CA ALA A 3 -9.21 28.29 -24.76
C ALA A 3 -8.42 27.13 -24.10
N PRO A 4 -8.45 27.00 -22.76
CA PRO A 4 -7.83 25.88 -22.07
C PRO A 4 -8.64 24.59 -22.25
N THR A 5 -7.96 23.51 -22.64
CA THR A 5 -8.50 22.15 -22.67
C THR A 5 -8.86 21.73 -21.25
N ALA A 6 -10.15 21.49 -21.01
CA ALA A 6 -10.64 20.90 -19.76
C ALA A 6 -10.09 19.47 -19.61
N THR A 7 -9.28 19.25 -18.57
CA THR A 7 -8.90 17.90 -18.14
C THR A 7 -10.16 17.18 -17.65
N SER A 8 -10.58 16.17 -18.39
CA SER A 8 -11.67 15.26 -17.99
C SER A 8 -11.35 14.64 -16.62
N PRO A 9 -12.29 14.61 -15.66
CA PRO A 9 -12.09 13.86 -14.43
C PRO A 9 -11.91 12.38 -14.79
N ALA A 10 -10.91 11.73 -14.17
CA ALA A 10 -10.68 10.30 -14.32
C ALA A 10 -11.91 9.56 -13.79
N GLN A 11 -12.69 8.94 -14.68
CA GLN A 11 -13.77 8.04 -14.28
C GLN A 11 -13.19 6.90 -13.43
N PRO A 12 -13.85 6.52 -12.32
CA PRO A 12 -13.50 5.31 -11.59
C PRO A 12 -13.55 4.14 -12.57
N GLN A 13 -12.40 3.51 -12.82
CA GLN A 13 -12.38 2.31 -13.64
C GLN A 13 -13.02 1.19 -12.82
N ALA A 14 -14.27 0.88 -13.14
CA ALA A 14 -14.92 -0.32 -12.64
C ALA A 14 -14.11 -1.52 -13.16
N HIS A 15 -13.31 -2.12 -12.29
CA HIS A 15 -12.66 -3.40 -12.57
C HIS A 15 -13.75 -4.46 -12.68
N ALA A 16 -14.25 -4.67 -13.90
CA ALA A 16 -15.13 -5.78 -14.23
C ALA A 16 -14.48 -7.07 -13.72
N GLY A 17 -15.26 -7.87 -12.99
CA GLY A 17 -14.82 -9.01 -12.17
C GLY A 17 -13.77 -9.89 -12.85
N GLY A 18 -12.49 -9.60 -12.56
CA GLY A 18 -11.40 -10.49 -12.89
C GLY A 18 -11.50 -11.79 -12.09
N PRO A 19 -10.74 -12.83 -12.46
CA PRO A 19 -10.67 -14.04 -11.66
C PRO A 19 -10.36 -13.68 -10.21
N ILE A 20 -11.06 -14.32 -9.27
CA ILE A 20 -10.76 -14.17 -7.84
C ILE A 20 -9.36 -14.73 -7.63
N VAL A 21 -8.37 -13.85 -7.51
CA VAL A 21 -7.00 -14.22 -7.18
C VAL A 21 -6.95 -14.49 -5.69
N ARG A 22 -6.73 -15.75 -5.31
CA ARG A 22 -6.43 -16.06 -3.90
C ARG A 22 -5.04 -15.52 -3.57
N PRO A 23 -4.87 -14.79 -2.47
CA PRO A 23 -3.55 -14.34 -2.06
C PRO A 23 -2.65 -15.56 -1.77
N PRO A 24 -1.33 -15.44 -1.97
CA PRO A 24 -0.41 -16.47 -1.52
C PRO A 24 -0.45 -16.60 0.01
N SER A 25 0.03 -17.73 0.53
CA SER A 25 0.28 -17.86 1.97
C SER A 25 1.29 -16.79 2.42
N VAL A 26 0.99 -16.09 3.51
CA VAL A 26 1.86 -15.09 4.11
C VAL A 26 2.73 -15.71 5.23
N PRO A 27 3.95 -15.20 5.48
CA PRO A 27 4.59 -14.08 4.77
C PRO A 27 5.11 -14.46 3.37
N ALA A 28 4.99 -13.54 2.41
CA ALA A 28 5.43 -13.76 1.02
C ALA A 28 6.14 -12.54 0.43
N ILE A 29 7.02 -12.78 -0.54
CA ILE A 29 7.62 -11.72 -1.35
C ILE A 29 6.81 -11.53 -2.62
N VAL A 30 6.27 -10.33 -2.78
CA VAL A 30 5.61 -9.87 -4.00
C VAL A 30 6.64 -9.17 -4.87
N THR A 31 6.87 -9.71 -6.07
CA THR A 31 7.76 -9.08 -7.05
C THR A 31 6.99 -8.13 -7.93
N GLY A 32 7.57 -6.96 -8.24
CA GLY A 32 6.90 -5.98 -9.10
C GLY A 32 7.86 -5.06 -9.82
N THR A 33 7.30 -4.10 -10.54
CA THR A 33 8.03 -2.97 -11.11
C THR A 33 7.41 -1.69 -10.60
N VAL A 34 8.20 -0.86 -9.93
CA VAL A 34 7.76 0.48 -9.53
C VAL A 34 8.17 1.47 -10.61
N ARG A 35 7.26 2.35 -11.01
CA ARG A 35 7.54 3.45 -11.93
C ARG A 35 7.39 4.77 -11.19
N HIS A 36 8.45 5.56 -11.16
CA HIS A 36 8.41 6.90 -10.62
C HIS A 36 8.35 7.91 -11.78
N VAL A 37 7.48 8.91 -11.64
CA VAL A 37 7.36 10.01 -12.62
C VAL A 37 7.34 11.33 -11.86
N ARG A 38 8.35 12.16 -12.12
CA ARG A 38 8.41 13.54 -11.63
C ARG A 38 8.17 14.48 -12.80
N ARG A 39 7.10 15.29 -12.72
CA ARG A 39 6.68 16.16 -13.84
C ARG A 39 7.34 17.55 -13.85
N ARG A 40 7.91 17.98 -12.72
CA ARG A 40 8.54 19.30 -12.56
C ARG A 40 9.81 19.21 -11.69
N PRO A 41 10.77 20.15 -11.85
CA PRO A 41 10.81 21.20 -12.87
C PRO A 41 11.06 20.67 -14.30
N VAL A 42 11.75 19.54 -14.43
CA VAL A 42 11.97 18.80 -15.70
C VAL A 42 11.31 17.43 -15.60
N HIS A 43 10.67 16.97 -16.67
CA HIS A 43 10.07 15.64 -16.72
C HIS A 43 11.13 14.54 -16.60
N ARG A 44 11.03 13.71 -15.57
CA ARG A 44 11.90 12.54 -15.35
C ARG A 44 11.04 11.34 -14.99
N ALA A 45 11.24 10.23 -15.70
CA ALA A 45 10.55 8.98 -15.45
C ALA A 45 11.55 7.83 -15.46
N PHE A 46 11.41 6.91 -14.51
CA PHE A 46 12.23 5.72 -14.40
C PHE A 46 11.43 4.58 -13.79
N ALA A 47 11.88 3.35 -14.04
CA ALA A 47 11.26 2.15 -13.50
C ALA A 47 12.33 1.19 -12.96
N TYR A 48 12.03 0.53 -11.84
CA TYR A 48 12.90 -0.44 -11.19
C TYR A 48 12.12 -1.68 -10.78
N ARG A 49 12.80 -2.84 -10.82
CA ARG A 49 12.29 -4.05 -10.18
C ARG A 49 12.27 -3.83 -8.67
N VAL A 50 11.19 -4.25 -8.03
CA VAL A 50 11.01 -4.16 -6.57
C VAL A 50 10.56 -5.49 -6.00
N TYR A 51 10.91 -5.69 -4.74
CA TYR A 51 10.43 -6.76 -3.90
C TYR A 51 9.68 -6.12 -2.74
N GLN A 52 8.46 -6.57 -2.48
CA GLN A 52 7.62 -6.08 -1.39
C GLN A 52 7.24 -7.25 -0.49
N TRP A 53 7.05 -6.98 0.79
CA TRP A 53 6.57 -7.96 1.75
C TRP A 53 5.04 -7.93 1.77
N LEU A 54 4.43 -9.11 1.69
CA LEU A 54 3.04 -9.34 2.01
C LEU A 54 2.99 -10.09 3.34
N VAL A 55 2.43 -9.45 4.36
CA VAL A 55 2.37 -9.94 5.74
C VAL A 55 0.96 -9.81 6.28
N ASP A 56 0.59 -10.69 7.21
CA ASP A 56 -0.58 -10.46 8.05
C ASP A 56 -0.20 -9.43 9.12
N LEU A 57 -1.06 -8.46 9.36
CA LEU A 57 -0.86 -7.47 10.42
C LEU A 57 -1.16 -8.07 11.83
N ASP A 58 -1.82 -9.24 11.91
CA ASP A 58 -2.21 -9.90 13.19
C ASP A 58 -1.08 -10.83 13.65
N ASP A 59 -0.26 -11.26 12.69
CA ASP A 59 0.84 -12.19 12.85
C ASP A 59 2.06 -11.67 12.08
N LEU A 60 2.60 -10.53 12.55
CA LEU A 60 3.74 -9.89 11.93
C LEU A 60 5.00 -10.75 12.12
N PRO A 61 5.83 -10.93 11.08
CA PRO A 61 7.06 -11.67 11.21
C PRO A 61 8.02 -10.99 12.19
N GLU A 62 8.39 -11.70 13.25
CA GLU A 62 9.43 -11.26 14.17
C GLU A 62 10.79 -11.86 13.79
N MET A 63 11.82 -11.01 13.72
CA MET A 63 13.19 -11.48 13.53
C MET A 63 13.89 -11.65 14.87
N SER A 64 14.59 -12.76 15.06
CA SER A 64 15.27 -13.03 16.33
C SER A 64 16.64 -12.34 16.42
N GLY A 65 16.99 -11.93 17.65
CA GLY A 65 18.30 -11.37 17.97
C GLY A 65 18.59 -10.04 17.27
N LEU A 66 19.85 -9.84 16.87
CA LEU A 66 20.33 -8.59 16.24
C LEU A 66 19.63 -8.27 14.90
N TRP A 67 19.00 -9.27 14.27
CA TRP A 67 18.27 -9.08 13.02
C TRP A 67 16.98 -8.27 13.18
N SER A 68 16.38 -8.26 14.37
CA SER A 68 15.21 -7.41 14.70
C SER A 68 15.46 -5.93 14.44
N ALA A 69 16.70 -5.47 14.61
CA ALA A 69 17.07 -4.08 14.36
C ALA A 69 17.12 -3.72 12.86
N LEU A 70 17.31 -4.71 11.98
CA LEU A 70 17.46 -4.49 10.54
C LEU A 70 16.15 -4.59 9.77
N ALA A 71 15.16 -5.32 10.29
CA ALA A 71 13.87 -5.48 9.64
C ALA A 71 12.78 -5.82 10.66
N SER A 72 12.36 -4.80 11.40
CA SER A 72 11.17 -4.83 12.26
C SER A 72 10.04 -4.00 11.66
N PHE A 73 8.81 -4.38 12.02
CA PHE A 73 7.60 -3.63 11.69
C PHE A 73 7.20 -2.80 12.91
N ARG A 74 7.41 -1.49 12.86
CA ARG A 74 7.13 -0.59 13.98
C ARG A 74 5.95 0.30 13.64
N SER A 75 4.96 0.37 14.52
CA SER A 75 3.77 1.22 14.30
C SER A 75 4.13 2.69 14.04
N SER A 76 5.22 3.19 14.65
CA SER A 76 5.74 4.54 14.42
C SER A 76 6.12 4.86 12.98
N ASP A 77 6.38 3.84 12.17
CA ASP A 77 6.81 3.97 10.78
C ASP A 77 5.60 3.90 9.84
N HIS A 78 4.39 3.78 10.40
CA HIS A 78 3.11 3.68 9.73
C HIS A 78 2.14 4.79 10.20
N LEU A 79 0.95 4.80 9.62
CA LEU A 79 -0.07 5.80 9.92
C LEU A 79 -0.61 5.66 11.35
N GLY A 80 -1.04 6.78 11.94
CA GLY A 80 -1.79 6.80 13.20
C GLY A 80 -0.92 6.97 14.44
N ASP A 81 -1.37 6.39 15.55
CA ASP A 81 -0.73 6.50 16.86
C ASP A 81 0.38 5.43 17.01
N PRO A 82 1.65 5.81 17.26
CA PRO A 82 2.75 4.86 17.42
C PRO A 82 2.58 3.88 18.59
N ALA A 83 1.69 4.17 19.55
CA ALA A 83 1.40 3.30 20.68
C ALA A 83 0.34 2.21 20.37
N ARG A 84 -0.32 2.30 19.22
CA ARG A 84 -1.35 1.32 18.76
C ARG A 84 -0.76 0.36 17.74
N SER A 85 -1.41 -0.79 17.53
CA SER A 85 -1.01 -1.71 16.46
C SER A 85 -1.23 -1.08 15.07
N ILE A 86 -0.51 -1.59 14.05
CA ILE A 86 -0.71 -1.16 12.66
C ILE A 86 -2.14 -1.46 12.20
N ARG A 87 -2.72 -2.62 12.58
CA ARG A 87 -4.10 -2.99 12.26
C ARG A 87 -5.12 -2.03 12.86
N ASP A 88 -4.95 -1.63 14.12
CA ASP A 88 -5.91 -0.74 14.80
C ASP A 88 -5.90 0.65 14.17
N ASN A 89 -4.71 1.17 13.87
CA ASN A 89 -4.55 2.44 13.19
C ASN A 89 -5.18 2.41 11.79
N LEU A 90 -4.92 1.33 11.03
CA LEU A 90 -5.50 1.14 9.71
C LEU A 90 -7.03 1.06 9.76
N THR A 91 -7.58 0.28 10.70
CA THR A 91 -9.03 0.14 10.89
C THR A 91 -9.68 1.48 11.26
N THR A 92 -9.04 2.23 12.15
CA THR A 92 -9.49 3.58 12.52
C THR A 92 -9.53 4.48 11.30
N TYR A 93 -8.43 4.54 10.55
CA TYR A 93 -8.35 5.37 9.35
C TYR A 93 -9.37 4.97 8.29
N ALA A 94 -9.49 3.67 8.00
CA ALA A 94 -10.47 3.16 7.05
C ALA A 94 -11.91 3.55 7.43
N SER A 95 -12.27 3.48 8.72
CA SER A 95 -13.58 3.93 9.18
C SER A 95 -13.84 5.42 8.95
N THR A 96 -12.80 6.27 9.04
CA THR A 96 -12.94 7.72 8.74
C THR A 96 -13.19 8.00 7.26
N GLU A 97 -12.77 7.09 6.38
CA GLU A 97 -13.01 7.13 4.94
C GLU A 97 -14.28 6.36 4.54
N GLY A 98 -15.05 5.85 5.51
CA GLY A 98 -16.26 5.06 5.26
C GLY A 98 -16.01 3.66 4.71
N VAL A 99 -14.79 3.13 4.87
CA VAL A 99 -14.41 1.77 4.44
C VAL A 99 -14.48 0.81 5.62
N ASP A 100 -15.32 -0.22 5.51
CA ASP A 100 -15.37 -1.32 6.47
C ASP A 100 -14.40 -2.44 6.08
N LEU A 101 -13.35 -2.62 6.89
CA LEU A 101 -12.37 -3.69 6.69
C LEU A 101 -12.85 -5.06 7.22
N ALA A 102 -13.91 -5.11 8.03
CA ALA A 102 -14.51 -6.35 8.51
C ALA A 102 -15.41 -7.01 7.45
N GLY A 103 -15.71 -6.31 6.35
CA GLY A 103 -16.71 -6.67 5.35
C GLY A 103 -16.35 -7.80 4.37
N CYS A 104 -15.23 -8.49 4.52
CA CYS A 104 -14.83 -9.60 3.66
C CYS A 104 -14.75 -10.90 4.46
N ARG A 105 -15.87 -11.63 4.55
CA ARG A 105 -15.88 -13.06 4.87
C ARG A 105 -16.08 -13.88 3.61
#